data_AF-A0A976E8Z3-F1
#
_entry.id   AF-A0A976E8Z3-F1
#
_cell.length_a   1.000
_cell.length_b   1.000
_cell.length_c   1.000
_cell.angle_alpha   90.00
_cell.angle_beta   90.00
_cell.angle_gamma   90.00
#
_symmetry.space_group_name_H-M   'P 1'
#
loop_
_entity.id
_entity.type
_entity.pdbx_description
1 polymer ?
#
loop_
_entity_poly.entity_id
_entity_poly.type
_entity_poly.pdbx_seq_one_letter_code
_entity_poly.pdbx_strand_id
1 'polypeptide(L)'
;MTKTLIVPGLDGSPDPHWQHWWAATDPKALMIDLPDLDRPVPAVCEIELAGMILRHPDSILVGHSLGAVLIARLLATWPHLRVRGALLVAPAETLGNDRIGQFGAIPELRMDIPTTVVASRNDPWMSYS
;
A
#
# COMPACT_ATOMS: atom_id res chain seq x y z
N MET A 1 -19.92 -4.71 -6.73
CA MET A 1 -19.39 -5.47 -5.57
C MET A 1 -18.04 -4.86 -5.18
N THR A 2 -17.71 -4.83 -3.90
CA THR A 2 -16.43 -4.31 -3.39
C THR A 2 -15.25 -5.12 -3.94
N LYS A 3 -14.24 -4.43 -4.49
CA LYS A 3 -12.96 -5.03 -4.92
C LYS A 3 -11.93 -4.88 -3.80
N THR A 4 -11.03 -5.85 -3.71
CA THR A 4 -9.83 -5.78 -2.87
C THR A 4 -8.66 -5.39 -3.76
N LEU A 5 -8.11 -4.20 -3.58
CA LEU A 5 -6.96 -3.73 -4.34
C LEU A 5 -5.70 -4.02 -3.51
N ILE A 6 -4.86 -4.89 -4.03
CA ILE A 6 -3.62 -5.33 -3.39
C ILE A 6 -2.48 -4.45 -3.92
N VAL A 7 -1.82 -3.74 -3.01
CA VAL A 7 -0.75 -2.78 -3.30
C VAL A 7 0.58 -3.41 -2.86
N PRO A 8 1.43 -3.83 -3.81
CA PRO A 8 2.68 -4.50 -3.47
C PRO A 8 3.70 -3.53 -2.86
N GLY A 9 4.73 -4.10 -2.22
CA GLY A 9 5.88 -3.36 -1.71
C GLY A 9 6.94 -3.07 -2.78
N LEU A 10 8.10 -2.58 -2.32
CA LEU A 10 9.32 -2.48 -3.14
C LEU A 10 9.65 -3.87 -3.72
N ASP A 11 10.13 -3.91 -4.97
CA ASP A 11 10.40 -5.16 -5.72
C ASP A 11 9.16 -6.05 -5.99
N GLY A 12 7.97 -5.56 -5.66
CA GLY A 12 6.72 -6.25 -5.94
C GLY A 12 6.36 -7.31 -4.90
N SER A 13 5.62 -8.34 -5.35
CA SER A 13 5.18 -9.44 -4.50
C SER A 13 5.03 -10.71 -5.34
N PRO A 14 6.16 -11.27 -5.83
CA PRO A 14 6.14 -12.51 -6.59
C PRO A 14 5.81 -13.71 -5.70
N ASP A 15 5.46 -14.86 -6.30
CA ASP A 15 5.38 -16.13 -5.60
C ASP A 15 6.69 -16.42 -4.83
N PRO A 16 6.66 -16.88 -3.57
CA PRO A 16 5.50 -17.34 -2.79
C PRO A 16 4.90 -16.30 -1.84
N HIS A 17 4.95 -15.01 -2.18
CA HIS A 17 4.43 -13.94 -1.32
C HIS A 17 2.90 -14.07 -1.11
N TRP A 18 2.41 -13.79 0.10
CA TRP A 18 0.99 -13.94 0.45
C TRP A 18 0.06 -13.05 -0.39
N GLN A 19 0.54 -11.88 -0.83
CA GLN A 19 -0.22 -11.03 -1.76
C GLN A 19 -0.39 -11.68 -3.14
N HIS A 20 0.62 -12.42 -3.63
CA HIS A 20 0.51 -13.21 -4.87
C HIS A 20 -0.56 -14.29 -4.72
N TRP A 21 -0.46 -15.08 -3.65
CA TRP A 21 -1.42 -16.14 -3.36
C TRP A 21 -2.86 -15.60 -3.23
N TRP A 22 -3.05 -14.48 -2.53
CA TRP A 22 -4.38 -13.88 -2.39
C TRP A 22 -4.93 -13.42 -3.76
N ALA A 23 -4.13 -12.69 -4.55
CA ALA A 23 -4.54 -12.28 -5.89
C ALA A 23 -4.90 -13.48 -6.80
N ALA A 24 -4.21 -14.61 -6.64
CA ALA A 24 -4.46 -15.83 -7.42
C ALA A 24 -5.70 -16.61 -6.97
N THR A 25 -6.13 -16.47 -5.71
CA THR A 25 -7.18 -17.33 -5.12
C THR A 25 -8.51 -16.63 -4.89
N ASP A 26 -8.52 -15.29 -4.79
CA ASP A 26 -9.75 -14.51 -4.61
C ASP A 26 -10.13 -13.77 -5.90
N PRO A 27 -11.24 -14.12 -6.58
CA PRO A 27 -11.68 -13.45 -7.81
C PRO A 27 -12.08 -11.98 -7.62
N LYS A 28 -12.20 -11.50 -6.36
CA LYS A 28 -12.44 -10.10 -6.04
C LYS A 28 -11.16 -9.32 -5.75
N ALA A 29 -10.04 -10.01 -5.57
CA ALA A 29 -8.74 -9.38 -5.39
C ALA A 29 -8.14 -8.99 -6.75
N LEU A 30 -7.43 -7.87 -6.76
CA LEU A 30 -6.68 -7.38 -7.90
C LEU A 30 -5.34 -6.84 -7.41
N MET A 31 -4.25 -7.49 -7.82
CA MET A 31 -2.91 -6.93 -7.66
C MET A 31 -2.78 -5.71 -8.57
N ILE A 32 -2.39 -4.57 -8.00
CA ILE A 32 -2.11 -3.36 -8.77
C ILE A 32 -0.73 -3.50 -9.40
N ASP A 33 -0.67 -3.19 -10.70
CA ASP A 33 0.58 -3.03 -11.42
C ASP A 33 1.09 -1.60 -11.21
N LEU A 34 2.08 -1.45 -10.32
CA LEU A 34 2.71 -0.16 -10.05
C LEU A 34 3.97 -0.01 -10.91
N PRO A 35 4.25 1.19 -11.45
CA PRO A 35 5.43 1.41 -12.26
C PRO A 35 6.72 1.41 -11.43
N ASP A 36 7.81 0.96 -12.05
CA ASP A 36 9.19 1.04 -11.53
C ASP A 36 9.35 0.59 -10.08
N LEU A 37 8.84 -0.60 -9.75
CA LEU A 37 8.91 -1.18 -8.40
C LEU A 37 10.34 -1.30 -7.82
N ASP A 38 11.38 -1.21 -8.64
CA ASP A 38 12.78 -1.17 -8.18
C ASP A 38 13.20 0.21 -7.65
N ARG A 39 12.68 1.30 -8.23
CA ARG A 39 12.95 2.69 -7.83
C ARG A 39 11.68 3.53 -7.94
N PRO A 40 10.68 3.24 -7.09
CA PRO A 40 9.35 3.82 -7.24
C PRO A 40 9.39 5.32 -6.96
N VAL A 41 8.68 6.09 -7.79
CA VAL A 41 8.49 7.53 -7.60
C VAL A 41 7.15 7.75 -6.89
N PRO A 42 7.11 8.40 -5.70
CA PRO A 42 5.89 8.50 -4.89
C PRO A 42 4.70 9.07 -5.66
N ALA A 43 4.87 10.23 -6.32
CA ALA A 43 3.79 10.90 -7.05
C ALA A 43 3.23 10.04 -8.20
N VAL A 44 4.08 9.28 -8.88
CA VAL A 44 3.66 8.40 -9.98
C VAL A 44 2.84 7.23 -9.42
N CYS A 45 3.33 6.61 -8.35
CA CYS A 45 2.63 5.50 -7.68
C CYS A 45 1.28 5.96 -7.09
N GLU A 46 1.22 7.17 -6.51
CA GLU A 46 0.00 7.77 -5.96
C GLU A 46 -1.04 7.99 -7.07
N ILE A 47 -0.63 8.51 -8.22
CA ILE A 47 -1.50 8.69 -9.39
C ILE A 47 -2.06 7.35 -9.88
N GLU A 48 -1.23 6.32 -10.00
CA GLU A 48 -1.69 5.00 -10.48
C GLU A 48 -2.68 4.37 -9.49
N LEU A 49 -2.34 4.35 -8.19
CA LEU A 49 -3.22 3.82 -7.15
C LEU A 49 -4.57 4.55 -7.11
N ALA A 50 -4.56 5.87 -7.23
CA ALA A 50 -5.79 6.64 -7.29
C ALA A 50 -6.61 6.36 -8.55
N GLY A 51 -5.95 6.20 -9.71
CA GLY A 51 -6.60 5.76 -10.94
C GLY A 51 -7.28 4.40 -10.78
N MET A 52 -6.68 3.48 -10.02
CA MET A 52 -7.29 2.20 -9.66
C MET A 52 -8.49 2.34 -8.72
N ILE A 53 -8.41 3.23 -7.74
CA ILE A 53 -9.54 3.53 -6.83
C ILE A 53 -10.70 4.18 -7.59
N LEU A 54 -10.44 5.08 -8.54
CA LEU A 54 -11.47 5.70 -9.37
C LEU A 54 -12.17 4.67 -10.28
N ARG A 55 -11.42 3.67 -10.80
CA ARG A 55 -11.98 2.54 -11.55
C ARG A 55 -12.75 1.56 -10.67
N HIS A 56 -12.40 1.45 -9.39
CA HIS A 56 -13.01 0.56 -8.41
C HIS A 56 -13.37 1.31 -7.12
N PRO A 57 -14.38 2.21 -7.18
CA PRO A 57 -14.76 3.01 -6.03
C PRO A 57 -15.29 2.12 -4.91
N ASP A 58 -15.12 2.60 -3.68
CA ASP A 58 -15.45 1.87 -2.46
C ASP A 58 -14.72 0.53 -2.32
N SER A 59 -13.50 0.42 -2.87
CA SER A 59 -12.61 -0.73 -2.69
C SER A 59 -12.03 -0.80 -1.28
N ILE A 60 -11.50 -1.97 -0.92
CA ILE A 60 -10.65 -2.17 0.25
C ILE A 60 -9.20 -2.20 -0.24
N LEU A 61 -8.33 -1.42 0.39
CA LEU A 61 -6.91 -1.37 0.06
C LEU A 61 -6.13 -2.33 0.96
N VAL A 62 -5.21 -3.09 0.39
CA VAL A 62 -4.35 -4.03 1.12
C VAL A 62 -2.91 -3.80 0.70
N GLY A 63 -2.15 -3.07 1.53
CA GLY A 63 -0.75 -2.74 1.27
C GLY A 63 0.21 -3.55 2.10
N HIS A 64 1.36 -3.88 1.53
CA HIS A 64 2.50 -4.46 2.23
C HIS A 64 3.72 -3.57 2.12
N SER A 65 4.50 -3.40 3.19
CA SER A 65 5.77 -2.67 3.13
C SER A 65 5.59 -1.28 2.52
N LEU A 66 6.32 -0.96 1.45
CA LEU A 66 6.16 0.31 0.75
C LEU A 66 4.72 0.56 0.25
N GLY A 67 3.99 -0.48 -0.14
CA GLY A 67 2.60 -0.37 -0.56
C GLY A 67 1.68 0.11 0.56
N ALA A 68 1.97 -0.24 1.82
CA ALA A 68 1.25 0.28 2.97
C ALA A 68 1.54 1.77 3.19
N VAL A 69 2.78 2.21 3.00
CA VAL A 69 3.18 3.62 3.06
C VAL A 69 2.51 4.42 1.95
N LEU A 70 2.48 3.86 0.72
CA LEU A 70 1.81 4.47 -0.42
C LEU A 70 0.32 4.73 -0.15
N ILE A 71 -0.39 3.75 0.43
CA ILE A 71 -1.80 3.93 0.81
C ILE A 71 -1.94 5.07 1.83
N ALA A 72 -1.13 5.08 2.89
CA ALA A 72 -1.19 6.11 3.92
C ALA A 72 -0.95 7.51 3.35
N ARG A 73 0.06 7.65 2.49
CA ARG A 73 0.36 8.91 1.77
C ARG A 73 -0.76 9.34 0.84
N LEU A 74 -1.34 8.41 0.10
CA LEU A 74 -2.42 8.73 -0.81
C LEU A 74 -3.66 9.23 -0.06
N LEU A 75 -4.06 8.54 1.02
CA LEU A 75 -5.23 8.94 1.81
C LEU A 75 -5.01 10.25 2.56
N ALA A 76 -3.78 10.56 2.95
CA ALA A 76 -3.41 11.87 3.50
C ALA A 76 -3.58 13.00 2.48
N THR A 77 -3.20 12.74 1.23
CA THR A 77 -3.12 13.78 0.20
C THR A 77 -4.46 13.96 -0.49
N TRP A 78 -5.19 12.87 -0.77
CA TRP A 78 -6.45 12.87 -1.53
C TRP A 78 -7.61 12.31 -0.67
N PRO A 79 -8.05 13.04 0.36
CA PRO A 79 -9.05 12.57 1.33
C PRO A 79 -10.45 12.32 0.72
N HIS A 80 -10.68 12.77 -0.52
CA HIS A 80 -11.95 12.58 -1.24
C HIS A 80 -12.05 11.24 -1.97
N LEU A 81 -10.97 10.45 -2.03
CA LEU A 81 -11.01 9.12 -2.64
C LEU A 81 -11.91 8.18 -1.83
N ARG A 82 -12.84 7.54 -2.53
CA ARG A 82 -13.82 6.65 -1.91
C ARG A 82 -13.25 5.25 -1.73
N VAL A 83 -12.87 4.94 -0.50
CA VAL A 83 -12.40 3.62 -0.07
C VAL A 83 -13.18 3.16 1.17
N ARG A 84 -13.43 1.86 1.31
CA ARG A 84 -14.18 1.30 2.45
C ARG A 84 -13.30 0.99 3.66
N GLY A 85 -12.00 0.86 3.45
CA GLY A 85 -11.04 0.57 4.51
C GLY A 85 -9.68 0.19 3.95
N ALA A 86 -8.71 0.06 4.86
CA ALA A 86 -7.34 -0.29 4.52
C ALA A 86 -6.75 -1.32 5.51
N LEU A 87 -5.98 -2.26 4.97
CA LEU A 87 -5.11 -3.17 5.70
C LEU A 87 -3.66 -2.83 5.35
N LEU A 88 -2.89 -2.38 6.34
CA LEU A 88 -1.53 -1.89 6.20
C LEU A 88 -0.59 -2.88 6.89
N VAL A 89 0.07 -3.74 6.11
CA VAL A 89 0.90 -4.83 6.63
C VAL A 89 2.37 -4.45 6.54
N ALA A 90 3.07 -4.56 7.67
CA ALA A 90 4.50 -4.29 7.81
C ALA A 90 4.96 -3.02 7.08
N PRO A 91 4.42 -1.81 7.40
CA PRO A 91 4.84 -0.58 6.73
C PRO A 91 6.37 -0.45 6.72
N ALA A 92 6.95 0.13 5.66
CA ALA A 92 8.41 0.27 5.54
C ALA A 92 8.92 1.56 6.20
N GLU A 93 10.07 1.51 6.88
CA GLU A 93 10.80 2.72 7.24
C GLU A 93 11.48 3.26 5.98
N THR A 94 11.09 4.47 5.59
CA THR A 94 11.51 5.10 4.33
C THR A 94 12.68 6.05 4.55
N LEU A 95 12.75 6.70 5.72
CA LEU A 95 13.75 7.73 5.98
C LEU A 95 15.16 7.14 5.96
N GLY A 96 16.04 7.77 5.19
CA GLY A 96 17.43 7.33 5.05
C GLY A 96 17.63 6.13 4.12
N ASN A 97 16.58 5.61 3.47
CA ASN A 97 16.71 4.56 2.46
C ASN A 97 16.99 5.15 1.06
N ASP A 98 17.98 4.62 0.35
CA ASP A 98 18.38 5.11 -0.98
C ASP A 98 17.34 4.93 -2.09
N ARG A 99 16.50 3.88 -2.00
CA ARG A 99 15.51 3.54 -3.04
C ARG A 99 14.15 4.17 -2.77
N ILE A 100 13.78 4.29 -1.50
CA ILE A 100 12.42 4.72 -1.09
C ILE A 100 12.39 5.98 -0.23
N GLY A 101 13.54 6.61 0.04
CA GLY A 101 13.62 7.83 0.88
C GLY A 101 12.79 9.01 0.36
N GLN A 102 12.49 9.04 -0.94
CA GLN A 102 11.61 10.06 -1.54
C GLN A 102 10.16 9.96 -1.06
N PHE A 103 9.73 8.80 -0.53
CA PHE A 103 8.43 8.66 0.11
C PHE A 103 8.34 9.45 1.42
N GLY A 104 9.46 9.92 1.98
CA GLY A 104 9.49 10.74 3.19
C GLY A 104 8.87 10.03 4.39
N ALA A 105 8.68 10.75 5.49
CA ALA A 105 8.08 10.20 6.70
C ALA A 105 6.66 9.65 6.44
N ILE A 106 6.32 8.55 7.09
CA ILE A 106 4.97 7.99 7.07
C ILE A 106 4.02 9.03 7.69
N PRO A 107 2.90 9.39 7.03
CA PRO A 107 1.99 10.38 7.60
C PRO A 107 1.35 9.91 8.91
N GLU A 108 1.53 10.67 9.99
CA GLU A 108 0.91 10.44 11.29
C GLU A 108 -0.43 11.17 11.39
N LEU A 109 -1.45 10.62 10.74
CA LEU A 109 -2.77 11.24 10.69
C LEU A 109 -3.87 10.23 10.93
N ARG A 110 -4.96 10.72 11.52
CA ARG A 110 -6.16 9.91 11.71
C ARG A 110 -6.74 9.60 10.34
N MET A 111 -6.96 8.32 10.08
CA MET A 111 -7.68 7.87 8.90
C MET A 111 -9.17 7.83 9.21
N ASP A 112 -9.98 8.52 8.40
CA ASP A 112 -11.45 8.58 8.55
C ASP A 112 -12.16 7.34 8.01
N ILE A 113 -11.40 6.27 7.76
CA ILE A 113 -11.89 4.97 7.30
C ILE A 113 -11.41 3.87 8.24
N PRO A 114 -12.15 2.74 8.35
CA PRO A 114 -11.66 1.56 9.04
C PRO A 114 -10.29 1.14 8.53
N THR A 115 -9.28 1.21 9.40
CA THR A 115 -7.89 0.93 9.05
C THR A 115 -7.30 -0.03 10.07
N THR A 116 -6.63 -1.07 9.61
CA THR A 116 -5.88 -2.01 10.46
C THR A 116 -4.41 -1.99 10.07
N VAL A 117 -3.54 -1.83 11.05
CA VAL A 117 -2.09 -2.00 10.88
C VAL A 117 -1.68 -3.36 11.44
N VAL A 118 -0.91 -4.11 10.69
CA VAL A 118 -0.30 -5.38 11.11
C VAL A 118 1.20 -5.20 11.12
N ALA A 119 1.82 -5.21 12.30
CA ALA A 119 3.26 -5.03 12.46
C ALA A 119 3.88 -6.25 13.14
N SER A 120 5.08 -6.63 12.72
CA SER A 120 5.85 -7.67 13.41
C SER A 120 6.79 -7.06 14.45
N ARG A 121 6.98 -7.76 15.57
CA ARG A 121 7.94 -7.35 16.62
C ARG A 121 9.40 -7.61 16.27
N ASN A 122 9.63 -8.32 15.17
CA ASN A 122 10.95 -8.72 14.70
C ASN A 122 11.15 -8.40 13.22
N ASP A 123 10.44 -7.41 12.69
CA ASP A 123 10.67 -6.94 11.33
C ASP A 123 12.08 -6.32 11.24
N PRO A 124 12.99 -6.84 10.38
CA PRO A 124 14.34 -6.30 10.27
C PRO A 124 14.37 -4.93 9.56
N TRP A 125 13.28 -4.55 8.89
CA TRP A 125 13.17 -3.32 8.10
C TRP A 125 12.44 -2.19 8.83
N MET A 126 11.78 -2.50 9.95
CA MET A 126 11.08 -1.51 10.77
C MET A 126 11.14 -1.89 12.25
N SER A 127 11.51 -0.93 13.10
CA SER A 127 11.46 -1.13 14.54
C SER A 127 10.01 -1.15 15.05
N TYR A 128 9.71 -2.05 15.98
CA TYR A 128 8.44 -2.08 16.70
C TYR A 128 8.49 -1.04 17.84
N SER A 129 8.24 0.22 17.51
CA SER A 129 8.29 1.33 18.47
C SER A 129 7.18 2.32 18.23
#